data_AF-V7EIC3-F1
#
_entry.id   AF-V7EIC3-F1
#
_cell.length_a   1.000
_cell.length_b   1.000
_cell.length_c   1.000
_cell.angle_alpha   90.00
_cell.angle_beta   90.00
_cell.angle_gamma   90.00
#
_symmetry.space_group_name_H-M   'P 1'
#
loop_
_entity.id
_entity.type
_entity.pdbx_description
1 polymer ?
#
loop_
_entity_poly.entity_id
_entity_poly.type
_entity_poly.pdbx_seq_one_letter_code
_entity_poly.pdbx_strand_id
1 'polypeptide(L)'
;MKHLRAGGVIILFPAGKVAMSEGWWGPAVEAEWNVFTHKIVKSSGATILPVYFPGQNSRAFQIANQLSDTLRQGLLLYEIKRCLFKPTRPVIGAPIPAEELKKWEGNPRGFLAWLREHTLGLGK
;
A
#
# COMPACT_ATOMS: atom_id res chain seq x y z
N MET A 1 -13.56 14.08 -2.12
CA MET A 1 -13.77 14.83 -0.85
C MET A 1 -15.21 14.86 -0.37
N LYS A 2 -16.21 15.17 -1.23
CA LYS A 2 -17.64 15.15 -0.85
C LYS A 2 -18.06 13.84 -0.15
N HIS A 3 -17.63 12.69 -0.67
CA HIS A 3 -17.93 11.38 -0.10
C HIS A 3 -17.40 11.21 1.34
N LEU A 4 -16.10 11.49 1.58
CA LEU A 4 -15.51 11.41 2.92
C LEU A 4 -16.16 12.38 3.92
N ARG A 5 -16.48 13.61 3.48
CA ARG A 5 -17.17 14.59 4.33
C ARG A 5 -18.62 14.20 4.67
N ALA A 6 -19.21 13.31 3.90
CA ALA A 6 -20.53 12.74 4.17
C ALA A 6 -20.48 11.44 5.01
N GLY A 7 -19.35 11.13 5.64
CA GLY A 7 -19.16 9.91 6.43
C GLY A 7 -18.85 8.66 5.59
N GLY A 8 -18.54 8.83 4.30
CA GLY A 8 -18.16 7.73 3.42
C GLY A 8 -16.75 7.19 3.67
N VAL A 9 -16.39 6.12 2.95
CA VAL A 9 -15.10 5.42 3.07
C VAL A 9 -14.44 5.33 1.69
N ILE A 10 -13.13 5.50 1.64
CA ILE A 10 -12.35 5.22 0.42
C ILE A 10 -11.21 4.25 0.76
N ILE A 11 -10.83 3.46 -0.24
CA ILE A 11 -9.66 2.59 -0.18
C ILE A 11 -8.57 3.21 -1.04
N LEU A 12 -7.34 3.24 -0.52
CA LEU A 12 -6.18 3.78 -1.21
C LEU A 12 -5.04 2.77 -1.18
N PHE A 13 -4.31 2.66 -2.29
CA PHE A 13 -3.04 1.96 -2.39
C PHE A 13 -1.94 3.01 -2.65
N PRO A 14 -1.30 3.55 -1.59
CA PRO A 14 -0.51 4.78 -1.68
C PRO A 14 0.73 4.68 -2.58
N ALA A 15 1.27 3.48 -2.78
CA ALA A 15 2.38 3.23 -3.69
C ALA A 15 2.02 3.41 -5.17
N GLY A 16 0.75 3.24 -5.54
CA GLY A 16 0.29 3.28 -6.94
C GLY A 16 0.81 2.15 -7.83
N LYS A 17 1.54 1.18 -7.26
CA LYS A 17 2.08 -0.01 -7.93
C LYS A 17 2.15 -1.18 -6.96
N VAL A 18 2.17 -2.39 -7.49
CA VAL A 18 2.34 -3.61 -6.70
C VAL A 18 3.79 -3.74 -6.20
N ALA A 19 3.99 -4.40 -5.05
CA ALA A 19 5.30 -4.65 -4.48
C ALA A 19 6.17 -5.52 -5.40
N MET A 20 7.45 -5.17 -5.51
CA MET A 20 8.40 -5.78 -6.44
C MET A 20 9.74 -6.00 -5.74
N SER A 21 10.48 -7.02 -6.17
CA SER A 21 11.82 -7.27 -5.66
C SER A 21 12.82 -6.33 -6.30
N GLU A 22 13.82 -5.91 -5.52
CA GLU A 22 14.95 -5.12 -6.00
C GLU A 22 15.97 -5.96 -6.78
N GLY A 23 15.88 -7.30 -6.72
CA GLY A 23 16.73 -8.20 -7.49
C GLY A 23 16.00 -9.47 -7.93
N TRP A 24 16.76 -10.41 -8.49
CA TRP A 24 16.22 -11.65 -9.06
C TRP A 24 15.63 -12.61 -7.99
N TRP A 25 16.30 -12.68 -6.84
CA TRP A 25 16.02 -13.68 -5.79
C TRP A 25 15.52 -13.09 -4.47
N GLY A 26 15.47 -11.75 -4.35
CA GLY A 26 15.01 -11.06 -3.16
C GLY A 26 13.51 -11.21 -2.88
N PRO A 27 13.05 -10.79 -1.70
CA PRO A 27 11.62 -10.64 -1.41
C PRO A 27 11.02 -9.48 -2.21
N ALA A 28 9.70 -9.43 -2.32
CA ALA A 28 9.01 -8.24 -2.81
C ALA A 28 9.04 -7.15 -1.74
N VAL A 29 9.35 -5.92 -2.15
CA VAL A 29 9.44 -4.76 -1.28
C VAL A 29 8.36 -3.77 -1.68
N GLU A 30 7.60 -3.30 -0.69
CA GLU A 30 6.59 -2.26 -0.87
C GLU A 30 7.27 -0.95 -1.29
N ALA A 31 6.71 -0.25 -2.29
CA ALA A 31 7.32 1.01 -2.73
C ALA A 31 7.06 2.16 -1.75
N GLU A 32 7.71 3.30 -1.99
CA GLU A 32 7.39 4.53 -1.27
C GLU A 32 5.96 5.00 -1.54
N TRP A 33 5.36 5.64 -0.54
CA TRP A 33 3.98 6.09 -0.60
C TRP A 33 3.86 7.54 -1.05
N ASN A 34 2.90 7.80 -1.94
CA ASN A 34 2.71 9.12 -2.53
C ASN A 34 2.09 10.12 -1.54
N VAL A 35 2.53 11.38 -1.62
CA VAL A 35 2.02 12.54 -0.85
C VAL A 35 0.52 12.80 -0.98
N PHE A 36 -0.11 12.22 -2.01
CA PHE A 36 -1.55 12.28 -2.21
C PHE A 36 -2.35 11.75 -1.00
N THR A 37 -1.89 10.69 -0.34
CA THR A 37 -2.55 10.14 0.87
C THR A 37 -2.59 11.16 1.99
N HIS A 38 -1.46 11.85 2.25
CA HIS A 38 -1.41 12.93 3.24
C HIS A 38 -2.38 14.07 2.91
N LYS A 39 -2.47 14.47 1.62
CA LYS A 39 -3.39 15.51 1.17
C LYS A 39 -4.86 15.14 1.42
N ILE A 40 -5.25 13.89 1.18
CA ILE A 40 -6.60 13.41 1.44
C ILE A 40 -6.93 13.51 2.93
N VAL A 41 -6.06 12.96 3.79
CA VAL A 41 -6.33 12.94 5.23
C VAL A 41 -6.38 14.37 5.78
N LYS A 42 -5.41 15.21 5.43
CA LYS A 42 -5.37 16.62 5.87
C LYS A 42 -6.62 17.41 5.45
N SER A 43 -7.17 17.16 4.26
CA SER A 43 -8.32 17.93 3.74
C SER A 43 -9.70 17.36 4.11
N SER A 44 -9.75 16.10 4.56
CA SER A 44 -10.98 15.44 5.01
C SER A 44 -11.13 15.37 6.53
N GLY A 45 -10.02 15.34 7.27
CA GLY A 45 -10.04 14.94 8.68
C GLY A 45 -10.39 13.46 8.88
N ALA A 46 -10.25 12.62 7.85
CA ALA A 46 -10.65 11.22 7.92
C ALA A 46 -9.69 10.41 8.81
N THR A 47 -10.26 9.52 9.63
CA THR A 47 -9.53 8.47 10.34
C THR A 47 -8.92 7.49 9.32
N ILE A 48 -7.67 7.11 9.54
CA ILE A 48 -6.96 6.14 8.71
C ILE A 48 -7.10 4.76 9.34
N LEU A 49 -7.43 3.73 8.56
CA LEU A 49 -7.40 2.34 9.01
C LEU A 49 -6.29 1.61 8.23
N PRO A 50 -5.14 1.29 8.85
CA PRO A 50 -4.07 0.57 8.18
C PRO A 50 -4.47 -0.90 7.98
N VAL A 51 -4.24 -1.42 6.78
CA VAL A 51 -4.50 -2.82 6.42
C VAL A 51 -3.28 -3.39 5.72
N TYR A 52 -2.72 -4.46 6.26
CA TYR A 52 -1.59 -5.19 5.68
C TYR A 52 -2.07 -6.43 4.96
N PHE A 53 -1.56 -6.66 3.74
CA PHE A 53 -1.85 -7.84 2.94
C PHE A 53 -0.60 -8.73 2.90
N PRO A 54 -0.60 -9.91 3.55
CA PRO A 54 0.54 -10.82 3.50
C PRO A 54 0.69 -11.47 2.12
N GLY A 55 1.94 -11.80 1.79
CA GLY A 55 2.31 -12.50 0.56
C GLY A 55 2.91 -11.60 -0.52
N GLN A 56 3.18 -12.20 -1.68
CA GLN A 56 3.74 -11.51 -2.84
C GLN A 56 3.39 -12.23 -4.14
N ASN A 57 3.50 -11.50 -5.26
CA ASN A 57 3.42 -12.09 -6.59
C ASN A 57 4.52 -13.15 -6.82
N SER A 58 4.32 -14.01 -7.81
CA SER A 58 5.19 -15.15 -8.09
C SER A 58 6.65 -14.77 -8.38
N ARG A 59 7.57 -15.73 -8.25
CA ARG A 59 8.97 -15.54 -8.65
C ARG A 59 9.09 -15.17 -10.13
N ALA A 60 8.22 -15.68 -11.01
CA ALA A 60 8.20 -15.31 -12.42
C ALA A 60 7.86 -13.82 -12.60
N PHE A 61 6.88 -13.30 -11.85
CA PHE A 61 6.58 -11.87 -11.83
C PHE A 61 7.76 -11.04 -11.34
N GLN A 62 8.43 -11.47 -10.26
CA GLN A 62 9.59 -10.75 -9.71
C GLN A 62 10.80 -10.77 -10.67
N ILE A 63 11.02 -11.86 -11.40
CA ILE A 63 12.04 -11.93 -12.46
C ILE A 63 11.66 -11.04 -13.64
N ALA A 64 10.39 -11.06 -14.07
CA ALA A 64 9.93 -10.21 -15.16
C ALA A 64 10.10 -8.72 -14.85
N ASN A 65 9.97 -8.30 -13.58
CA ASN A 65 10.28 -6.95 -13.14
C ASN A 65 11.73 -6.52 -13.46
N GLN A 66 12.69 -7.44 -13.38
CA GLN A 66 14.10 -7.16 -13.70
C GLN A 66 14.37 -7.11 -15.20
N LEU A 67 13.47 -7.68 -16.02
CA LEU A 67 13.63 -7.81 -17.46
C LEU A 67 12.95 -6.68 -18.24
N SER A 68 11.68 -6.40 -17.93
CA SER A 68 10.88 -5.40 -18.65
C SER A 68 9.57 -5.09 -17.94
N ASP A 69 9.19 -3.82 -17.91
CA ASP A 69 7.87 -3.40 -17.44
C ASP A 69 6.74 -4.06 -18.23
N THR A 70 6.87 -4.22 -19.54
CA THR A 70 5.82 -4.84 -20.38
C THR A 70 5.60 -6.31 -20.00
N LEU A 71 6.68 -7.07 -19.79
CA LEU A 71 6.58 -8.48 -19.37
C LEU A 71 5.94 -8.59 -17.98
N ARG A 72 6.39 -7.73 -17.04
CA ARG A 72 5.82 -7.66 -15.70
C ARG A 72 4.32 -7.37 -15.72
N GLN A 73 3.89 -6.36 -16.47
CA GLN A 73 2.48 -5.98 -16.59
C GLN A 73 1.65 -7.10 -17.24
N GLY A 74 2.19 -7.75 -18.28
CA GLY A 74 1.54 -8.90 -18.92
C GLY A 74 1.26 -10.07 -17.98
N LEU A 75 2.07 -10.23 -16.93
CA LEU A 75 1.89 -11.28 -15.92
C LEU A 75 0.85 -10.96 -14.83
N LEU A 76 0.33 -9.72 -14.73
CA LEU A 76 -0.63 -9.39 -13.68
C LEU A 76 -1.91 -10.23 -13.74
N LEU A 77 -2.43 -10.53 -14.93
CA LEU A 77 -3.60 -11.40 -15.09
C LEU A 77 -3.32 -12.83 -14.62
N TYR A 78 -2.09 -13.32 -14.82
CA TYR A 78 -1.64 -14.61 -14.30
C TYR A 78 -1.60 -14.61 -12.77
N GLU A 79 -1.08 -13.54 -12.14
CA GLU A 79 -1.06 -13.42 -10.68
C GLU A 79 -2.47 -13.36 -10.09
N ILE A 80 -3.39 -12.61 -10.72
CA ILE A 80 -4.80 -12.59 -10.31
C ILE A 80 -5.37 -14.01 -10.34
N LYS A 81 -5.27 -14.71 -11.47
CA LYS A 81 -5.74 -16.09 -11.60
C LYS A 81 -5.14 -17.01 -10.53
N ARG A 82 -3.85 -16.86 -10.24
CA ARG A 82 -3.13 -17.65 -9.22
C ARG A 82 -3.69 -17.43 -7.81
N CYS A 83 -4.26 -16.27 -7.53
CA CYS A 83 -4.83 -15.91 -6.23
C CYS A 83 -6.36 -16.08 -6.15
N LEU A 84 -7.05 -16.26 -7.27
CA LEU A 84 -8.51 -16.47 -7.29
C LEU A 84 -8.92 -17.66 -6.41
N PHE A 85 -10.02 -17.49 -5.67
CA PHE A 85 -10.64 -18.49 -4.80
C PHE A 85 -9.74 -19.05 -3.69
N LYS A 86 -8.61 -18.39 -3.40
CA LYS A 86 -7.76 -18.72 -2.26
C LYS A 86 -8.11 -17.84 -1.07
N PRO A 87 -8.13 -18.38 0.16
CA PRO A 87 -8.31 -17.56 1.36
C PRO A 87 -7.23 -16.49 1.44
N THR A 88 -7.64 -15.23 1.60
CA THR A 88 -6.74 -14.12 1.95
C THR A 88 -6.92 -13.80 3.43
N ARG A 89 -5.82 -13.41 4.09
CA ARG A 89 -5.82 -13.07 5.52
C ARG A 89 -5.18 -11.70 5.74
N PRO A 90 -5.82 -10.60 5.29
CA PRO A 90 -5.34 -9.27 5.59
C PRO A 90 -5.35 -9.03 7.11
N VAL A 91 -4.35 -8.31 7.61
CA VAL A 91 -4.25 -7.88 9.00
C VAL A 91 -4.74 -6.44 9.09
N ILE A 92 -5.79 -6.22 9.87
CA ILE A 92 -6.39 -4.90 10.08
C ILE A 92 -5.79 -4.32 11.37
N GLY A 93 -5.16 -3.15 11.27
CA GLY A 93 -4.58 -2.46 12.42
C GLY A 93 -5.59 -1.56 13.16
N ALA A 94 -5.09 -0.84 14.16
CA ALA A 94 -5.90 0.11 14.92
C ALA A 94 -6.21 1.38 14.10
N PRO A 95 -7.41 1.97 14.25
CA PRO A 95 -7.72 3.26 13.63
C PRO A 95 -6.75 4.35 14.11
N ILE A 96 -6.20 5.13 13.17
CA ILE A 96 -5.32 6.25 13.41
C ILE A 96 -6.12 7.55 13.20
N PRO A 97 -6.31 8.36 14.25
CA PRO A 97 -7.05 9.61 14.15
C PRO A 97 -6.31 10.64 13.27
N ALA A 98 -7.05 11.55 12.62
CA ALA A 98 -6.46 12.56 11.73
C ALA A 98 -5.53 13.54 12.48
N GLU A 99 -5.73 13.68 13.78
CA GLU A 99 -4.91 14.44 14.71
C GLU A 99 -3.46 13.98 14.72
N GLU A 100 -3.19 12.71 14.38
CA GLU A 100 -1.83 12.18 14.27
C GLU A 100 -0.99 12.99 13.27
N LEU A 101 -1.61 13.57 12.23
CA LEU A 101 -0.91 14.43 11.26
C LEU A 101 -0.28 15.67 11.91
N LYS A 102 -0.80 16.14 13.06
CA LYS A 102 -0.25 17.31 13.76
C LYS A 102 1.19 17.05 14.23
N LYS A 103 1.56 15.81 14.54
CA LYS A 103 2.93 15.43 14.94
C LYS A 103 3.93 15.53 13.79
N TRP A 104 3.45 15.69 12.55
CA TRP A 104 4.26 15.69 11.33
C TRP A 104 4.15 17.00 10.56
N GLU A 105 3.84 18.10 11.25
CA GLU A 105 3.70 19.41 10.62
C GLU A 105 4.97 19.80 9.86
N GLY A 106 4.81 20.26 8.62
CA GLY A 106 5.94 20.56 7.72
C GLY A 106 6.67 19.33 7.13
N ASN A 107 6.33 18.10 7.56
CA ASN A 107 7.00 16.87 7.12
C ASN A 107 6.03 15.79 6.58
N PRO A 108 5.38 16.03 5.43
CA PRO A 108 4.43 15.08 4.84
C PRO A 108 5.09 13.77 4.39
N ARG A 109 6.36 13.80 3.98
CA ARG A 109 7.10 12.59 3.57
C ARG A 109 7.43 11.71 4.77
N GLY A 110 7.85 12.29 5.88
CA GLY A 110 8.10 11.58 7.13
C GLY A 110 6.84 10.88 7.64
N PHE A 111 5.69 11.57 7.62
CA PHE A 111 4.41 10.96 7.97
C PHE A 111 4.12 9.71 7.14
N LEU A 112 4.36 9.75 5.82
CA LEU A 112 4.06 8.63 4.93
C LEU A 112 5.06 7.49 5.08
N ALA A 113 6.33 7.79 5.32
CA ALA A 113 7.34 6.78 5.64
C ALA A 113 6.97 6.03 6.93
N TRP A 114 6.59 6.78 7.98
CA TRP A 114 6.10 6.21 9.23
C TRP A 114 4.81 5.41 9.02
N LEU A 115 3.82 5.95 8.31
CA LEU A 115 2.55 5.26 8.10
C LEU A 115 2.74 3.97 7.29
N ARG A 116 3.65 3.98 6.32
CA ARG A 116 4.07 2.78 5.57
C ARG A 116 4.70 1.77 6.52
N GLU A 117 5.70 2.17 7.31
CA GLU A 117 6.37 1.28 8.26
C GLU A 117 5.39 0.70 9.29
N HIS A 118 4.53 1.54 9.87
CA HIS A 118 3.48 1.14 10.81
C HIS A 118 2.54 0.11 10.18
N THR A 119 2.09 0.34 8.94
CA THR A 119 1.20 -0.59 8.23
C THR A 119 1.90 -1.91 7.91
N LEU A 120 3.15 -1.87 7.41
CA LEU A 120 3.92 -3.09 7.13
C LEU A 120 4.30 -3.85 8.40
N GLY A 121 4.45 -3.15 9.53
CA GLY A 121 4.71 -3.74 10.84
C GLY A 121 3.58 -4.62 11.37
N LEU A 122 2.35 -4.46 10.86
CA LEU A 122 1.21 -5.33 11.21
C LEU A 122 1.42 -6.80 10.79
N GLY A 123 2.32 -7.05 9.83
CA GLY A 123 2.64 -8.40 9.36
C GLY A 123 3.73 -9.12 10.14
N LYS A 124 4.28 -8.50 11.19
CA LYS A 124 5.34 -9.06 12.03
C LYS A 124 4.79 -9.78 13.25
#